data_AF-A0A542JDY8-F1
#
_entry.id   AF-A0A542JDY8-F1
#
_cell.length_a   1.000
_cell.length_b   1.000
_cell.length_c   1.000
_cell.angle_alpha   90.00
_cell.angle_beta   90.00
_cell.angle_gamma   90.00
#
_symmetry.space_group_name_H-M   'P 1'
#
loop_
_entity.id
_entity.type
_entity.pdbx_description
1 polymer ?
#
loop_
_entity_poly.entity_id
_entity_poly.type
_entity_poly.pdbx_seq_one_letter_code
_entity_poly.pdbx_strand_id
1 'polypeptide(L)'
;MTKWTPKHEAPEPLEGPVVPVITGGTILWFVLFLVQLPFYGWFDDHGHTWWLWTCLAGGVLGLYGVYFVRKRDAAIRRSAAAGPEPAE
;
A
#
# COMPACT_ATOMS: atom_id res chain seq x y z
N MET A 1 -4.08 39.27 -8.81
CA MET A 1 -3.93 37.87 -8.38
C MET A 1 -2.97 37.84 -7.21
N THR A 2 -3.49 37.69 -5.99
CA THR A 2 -2.67 37.67 -4.77
C THR A 2 -1.98 36.32 -4.67
N LYS A 3 -0.64 36.29 -4.73
CA LYS A 3 0.15 35.06 -4.51
C LYS A 3 -0.14 34.55 -3.09
N TRP A 4 -0.56 33.30 -2.98
CA TRP A 4 -0.65 32.60 -1.70
C TRP A 4 0.77 32.43 -1.15
N THR A 5 1.06 33.05 0.00
CA THR A 5 2.34 32.91 0.72
C THR A 5 2.15 31.84 1.81
N PRO A 6 2.77 30.65 1.68
CA PRO A 6 2.69 29.61 2.71
C PRO A 6 3.22 30.15 4.04
N LYS A 7 2.39 30.07 5.08
CA LYS A 7 2.65 30.64 6.42
C LYS A 7 3.44 29.70 7.33
N HIS A 8 3.60 28.44 6.91
CA HIS A 8 4.37 27.41 7.58
C HIS A 8 5.36 26.81 6.58
N GLU A 9 6.61 26.65 7.00
CA GLU A 9 7.60 25.85 6.29
C GLU A 9 7.05 24.41 6.19
N ALA A 10 7.17 23.80 5.01
CA ALA A 10 6.66 22.45 4.83
C ALA A 10 7.38 21.53 5.83
N PRO A 11 6.65 20.80 6.68
CA PRO A 11 7.28 19.85 7.60
C PRO A 11 8.09 18.84 6.80
N GLU A 12 9.19 18.34 7.38
CA GLU A 12 9.99 17.32 6.73
C GLU A 12 9.12 16.14 6.26
N PRO A 13 9.41 15.54 5.10
CA PRO A 13 8.63 14.41 4.60
C PRO A 13 8.51 13.33 5.67
N LEU A 14 7.28 13.01 6.09
CA LEU A 14 7.05 11.98 7.07
C LEU A 14 7.48 10.63 6.47
N GLU A 15 8.61 10.09 6.95
CA GLU A 15 9.04 8.73 6.65
C GLU A 15 8.19 7.73 7.45
N GLY A 16 6.95 7.55 7.02
CA GLY A 16 6.06 6.55 7.59
C GLY A 16 6.51 5.12 7.23
N PRO A 17 6.20 4.12 8.06
CA PRO A 17 6.56 2.73 7.77
C PRO A 17 5.64 2.15 6.68
N VAL A 18 5.91 2.51 5.41
CA VAL A 18 5.03 2.20 4.27
C VAL A 18 4.93 0.69 4.03
N VAL A 19 6.06 -0.03 4.07
CA VAL A 19 6.10 -1.48 3.81
C VAL A 19 5.19 -2.27 4.76
N PRO A 20 5.29 -2.12 6.10
CA PRO A 20 4.41 -2.85 7.02
C PRO A 20 2.95 -2.41 6.93
N VAL A 21 2.64 -1.15 6.63
CA VAL A 21 1.25 -0.70 6.44
C VAL A 21 0.60 -1.38 5.23
N ILE A 22 1.27 -1.37 4.08
CA ILE A 22 0.78 -2.03 2.86
C ILE A 22 0.66 -3.55 3.08
N THR A 23 1.63 -4.14 3.78
CA THR A 23 1.60 -5.57 4.13
C THR A 23 0.40 -5.90 5.04
N GLY A 24 0.16 -5.09 6.08
CA GLY A 24 -0.96 -5.28 7.01
C GLY A 24 -2.32 -5.18 6.30
N GLY A 25 -2.50 -4.15 5.47
CA GLY A 25 -3.73 -3.99 4.66
C GLY A 25 -3.94 -5.16 3.69
N THR A 26 -2.87 -5.64 3.06
CA THR A 26 -2.93 -6.80 2.14
C THR A 26 -3.35 -8.07 2.87
N ILE A 27 -2.75 -8.34 4.04
CA ILE A 27 -3.10 -9.52 4.85
C ILE A 27 -4.56 -9.43 5.29
N LEU A 28 -5.01 -8.27 5.77
CA LEU A 28 -6.39 -8.08 6.20
C LEU A 28 -7.38 -8.40 5.07
N TRP A 29 -7.20 -7.82 3.89
CA TRP A 29 -8.09 -8.07 2.74
C TRP A 29 -8.05 -9.52 2.27
N PHE A 30 -6.87 -10.14 2.25
CA PHE A 30 -6.72 -11.53 1.84
C PHE A 30 -7.37 -12.49 2.84
N VAL A 31 -7.19 -12.25 4.15
CA VAL A 31 -7.84 -13.04 5.20
C VAL A 31 -9.35 -12.87 5.13
N LEU A 32 -9.87 -11.65 4.95
CA LEU A 32 -11.30 -11.43 4.74
C LEU A 32 -11.82 -12.22 3.54
N PHE A 33 -11.11 -12.23 2.41
CA PHE A 33 -11.49 -13.07 1.26
C PHE A 33 -11.57 -14.56 1.64
N LEU A 34 -10.55 -15.11 2.30
CA LEU A 34 -10.51 -16.52 2.69
C LEU A 34 -11.65 -16.90 3.65
N VAL A 35 -11.96 -16.05 4.63
CA VAL A 35 -13.03 -16.28 5.61
C VAL A 35 -14.41 -16.26 4.95
N GLN A 36 -14.58 -15.51 3.85
CA GLN A 36 -15.86 -15.43 3.13
C GLN A 36 -16.11 -16.62 2.20
N LEU A 37 -15.07 -17.30 1.70
CA LEU A 37 -15.21 -18.41 0.74
C LEU A 37 -16.15 -19.55 1.19
N PRO A 38 -16.10 -20.03 2.46
CA PRO A 38 -17.05 -21.04 2.94
C PRO A 38 -18.52 -20.59 2.89
N PHE A 39 -18.76 -19.28 2.89
CA PHE A 39 -20.09 -18.66 2.86
C PHE A 39 -20.49 -18.18 1.46
N TYR A 40 -19.78 -18.59 0.40
CA TYR A 40 -20.03 -18.10 -0.96
C TYR A 40 -21.50 -18.23 -1.38
N GLY A 41 -22.15 -19.37 -1.08
CA GLY A 41 -23.57 -19.58 -1.41
C GLY A 41 -24.49 -18.54 -0.74
N TRP A 42 -24.26 -18.21 0.54
CA TRP A 42 -25.04 -17.17 1.21
C TRP A 42 -24.84 -15.79 0.57
N PHE A 43 -23.60 -15.44 0.19
CA PHE A 43 -23.31 -14.19 -0.50
C PHE A 43 -23.94 -14.14 -1.90
N ASP A 44 -24.04 -15.27 -2.59
CA ASP A 44 -24.71 -15.38 -3.89
C ASP A 44 -26.23 -15.21 -3.76
N ASP A 45 -26.84 -15.93 -2.82
CA ASP A 45 -28.28 -15.89 -2.55
C ASP A 45 -28.77 -14.47 -2.15
N HIS A 46 -27.92 -13.68 -1.47
CA HIS A 46 -28.24 -12.33 -1.00
C HIS A 46 -27.74 -11.22 -1.93
N GLY A 47 -27.11 -11.55 -3.07
CA GLY A 47 -26.59 -10.56 -4.02
C GLY A 47 -25.41 -9.74 -3.50
N HIS A 48 -24.64 -10.29 -2.56
CA HIS A 48 -23.51 -9.64 -1.91
C HIS A 48 -22.14 -10.15 -2.41
N THR A 49 -22.10 -10.94 -3.49
CA THR A 49 -20.85 -11.46 -4.09
C THR A 49 -19.83 -10.37 -4.44
N TRP A 50 -20.28 -9.13 -4.68
CA TRP A 50 -19.42 -7.96 -4.89
C TRP A 50 -18.41 -7.74 -3.74
N TRP A 51 -18.78 -8.04 -2.50
CA TRP A 51 -17.90 -7.91 -1.33
C TRP A 51 -16.73 -8.88 -1.41
N LEU A 52 -17.01 -10.11 -1.84
CA LEU A 52 -16.03 -11.17 -2.00
C LEU A 52 -15.02 -10.82 -3.10
N TRP A 53 -15.51 -10.31 -4.23
CA TRP A 53 -14.66 -9.83 -5.33
C TRP A 53 -13.85 -8.59 -4.95
N THR A 54 -14.40 -7.71 -4.09
CA THR A 54 -13.67 -6.54 -3.57
C THR A 54 -12.50 -6.99 -2.68
N CYS A 55 -12.72 -7.96 -1.80
CA CYS A 55 -11.63 -8.51 -0.98
C CYS A 55 -10.58 -9.22 -1.85
N LEU A 56 -10.99 -9.95 -2.89
CA LEU A 56 -10.06 -10.57 -3.83
C LEU A 56 -9.23 -9.51 -4.57
N ALA A 57 -9.88 -8.48 -5.13
CA ALA A 57 -9.20 -7.39 -5.82
C ALA A 57 -8.23 -6.65 -4.87
N GLY A 58 -8.65 -6.35 -3.64
CA GLY A 58 -7.82 -5.74 -2.61
C GLY A 58 -6.62 -6.61 -2.23
N GLY A 59 -6.81 -7.93 -2.10
CA GLY A 59 -5.72 -8.88 -1.83
C GLY A 59 -4.72 -8.96 -3.00
N VAL A 60 -5.20 -9.08 -4.23
CA VAL A 60 -4.35 -9.14 -5.44
C VAL A 60 -3.57 -7.84 -5.64
N LEU A 61 -4.24 -6.70 -5.58
CA LEU A 61 -3.59 -5.38 -5.68
C LEU A 61 -2.63 -5.15 -4.51
N GLY A 62 -2.97 -5.62 -3.31
CA GLY A 62 -2.11 -5.56 -2.14
C GLY A 62 -0.81 -6.35 -2.33
N LEU A 63 -0.87 -7.58 -2.83
CA LEU A 63 0.32 -8.41 -3.13
C LEU A 63 1.24 -7.71 -4.13
N TYR A 64 0.67 -7.12 -5.18
CA TYR A 64 1.43 -6.31 -6.14
C TYR A 64 2.04 -5.06 -5.48
N GLY A 65 1.28 -4.38 -4.62
CA GLY A 65 1.74 -3.24 -3.83
C GLY A 65 2.94 -3.60 -2.97
N VAL A 66 2.88 -4.69 -2.20
CA VAL A 66 3.98 -5.17 -1.34
C VAL A 66 5.25 -5.42 -2.15
N TYR A 67 5.15 -6.07 -3.31
CA TYR A 67 6.29 -6.25 -4.21
C TYR A 67 6.91 -4.91 -4.62
N PHE A 68 6.07 -3.95 -5.02
CA PHE A 68 6.51 -2.64 -5.48
C PHE A 68 7.19 -1.82 -4.38
N VAL A 69 6.58 -1.69 -3.20
CA VAL A 69 7.19 -0.91 -2.10
C VAL A 69 8.47 -1.54 -1.59
N ARG A 70 8.58 -2.88 -1.55
CA ARG A 70 9.83 -3.56 -1.18
C ARG A 70 10.94 -3.29 -2.21
N LYS A 71 10.62 -3.32 -3.51
CA LYS A 71 11.58 -3.01 -4.56
C LYS A 71 12.05 -1.55 -4.48
N ARG A 72 11.12 -0.62 -4.23
CA ARG A 72 11.45 0.80 -4.01
C ARG A 72 12.36 1.01 -2.80
N ASP A 73 12.01 0.42 -1.65
CA ASP A 73 12.79 0.54 -0.42
C ASP A 73 14.21 0.00 -0.61
N ALA A 74 14.37 -1.14 -1.30
CA ALA A 74 15.68 -1.70 -1.64
C ALA A 74 16.50 -0.78 -2.56
N ALA A 75 15.88 -0.14 -3.56
CA ALA A 75 16.55 0.80 -4.44
C ALA A 75 17.03 2.05 -3.69
N ILE A 76 16.18 2.61 -2.83
CA ILE A 76 16.52 3.79 -2.00
C ILE A 76 17.69 3.46 -1.07
N ARG A 77 17.64 2.31 -0.38
CA ARG A 77 18.74 1.84 0.49
C ARG A 77 20.05 1.66 -0.27
N ARG A 78 20.00 1.17 -1.51
CA ARG A 78 21.19 0.99 -2.36
C ARG A 78 21.80 2.34 -2.75
N SER A 79 20.99 3.32 -3.13
CA SER A 79 21.48 4.67 -3.45
C SER A 79 22.07 5.37 -2.23
N ALA A 80 21.47 5.21 -1.06
CA ALA A 80 22.02 5.75 0.19
C ALA A 80 23.37 5.12 0.54
N ALA A 81 23.56 3.82 0.28
CA ALA A 81 24.81 3.11 0.53
C ALA A 81 25.93 3.45 -0.47
N ALA A 82 25.60 3.95 -1.66
CA ALA A 82 26.60 4.35 -2.66
C ALA A 82 27.36 5.64 -2.28
N GLY A 83 26.85 6.40 -1.30
CA GLY A 83 27.43 7.68 -0.89
C GLY A 83 27.29 8.77 -1.97
N PRO A 84 27.35 10.07 -1.61
CA PRO A 84 27.48 11.12 -2.61
C PRO A 84 28.82 10.94 -3.35
N GLU A 85 28.79 10.87 -4.69
CA GLU A 85 30.00 10.98 -5.52
C GLU A 85 30.75 12.25 -5.09
N PRO A 86 32.07 12.18 -4.84
CA PRO A 86 32.84 13.36 -4.46
C PRO A 86 32.71 14.40 -5.57
N ALA A 87 32.20 15.58 -5.22
CA ALA A 87 32.12 16.70 -6.13
C ALA A 87 33.56 17.11 -6.52
N GLU A 88 33.91 16.91 -7.79
CA GLU A 88 35.06 17.54 -8.44
C GLU A 88 34.86 19.05 -8.61
#